data_AF-A0A972TKB7-F1
#
_entry.id   AF-A0A972TKB7-F1
#
_cell.length_a   1.000
_cell.length_b   1.000
_cell.length_c   1.000
_cell.angle_alpha   90.00
_cell.angle_beta   90.00
_cell.angle_gamma   90.00
#
_symmetry.space_group_name_H-M   'P 1'
#
loop_
_entity.id
_entity.type
_entity.pdbx_description
1 polymer ?
#
loop_
_entity_poly.entity_id
_entity_poly.type
_entity_poly.pdbx_seq_one_letter_code
_entity_poly.pdbx_strand_id
1 'polypeptide(L)' 'MESKCPGQDTRNLRVSVHKCPNCGAEVEIFSDEMRVKCPKCKKYVYKEKVPSCIEWCTSAPQCLGKEKWEQLKGIDKK' A
#
# COMPACT_ATOMS: atom_id res chain seq x y z
N MET A 1 24.96 -9.01 3.59
CA MET A 1 23.62 -9.55 3.89
C MET A 1 22.63 -8.47 3.51
N GLU A 2 21.92 -8.60 2.39
CA GLU A 2 20.92 -7.61 2.01
C GLU A 2 19.70 -7.78 2.92
N SER A 3 19.64 -7.00 4.00
CA SER A 3 18.45 -6.89 4.87
C SER A 3 17.33 -6.18 4.10
N LYS A 4 16.82 -6.82 3.04
CA LYS A 4 15.71 -6.29 2.26
C LYS A 4 14.45 -6.41 3.11
N CYS A 5 13.75 -5.28 3.27
CA CYS A 5 12.44 -5.29 3.88
C CYS A 5 11.56 -6.24 3.05
N PRO A 6 10.94 -7.27 3.64
CA PRO A 6 10.08 -8.20 2.90
C PRO A 6 8.88 -7.49 2.25
N GLY A 7 8.51 -6.30 2.73
CA GLY A 7 7.54 -5.44 2.04
C GLY A 7 8.04 -4.90 0.70
N GLN A 8 9.34 -4.65 0.55
CA GLN A 8 9.91 -4.18 -0.73
C GLN A 8 10.11 -5.33 -1.74
N ASP A 9 9.66 -6.54 -1.41
CA ASP A 9 9.70 -7.66 -2.34
C ASP A 9 8.56 -7.54 -3.37
N THR A 10 8.93 -7.36 -4.63
CA THR A 10 8.00 -7.13 -5.74
C THR A 10 7.08 -8.32 -6.03
N ARG A 11 7.34 -9.51 -5.45
CA ARG A 11 6.53 -10.72 -5.66
C ARG A 11 5.22 -10.71 -4.88
N ASN A 12 5.11 -9.88 -3.83
CA ASN A 12 3.93 -9.82 -2.95
C ASN A 12 3.09 -8.53 -3.13
N LEU A 13 3.30 -7.79 -4.22
CA LEU A 13 2.57 -6.56 -4.49
C LEU A 13 1.10 -6.86 -4.79
N ARG A 14 0.19 -6.19 -4.06
CA ARG A 14 -1.23 -6.18 -4.40
C ARG A 14 -1.54 -4.96 -5.26
N VAL A 15 -2.35 -5.14 -6.28
CA VAL A 15 -2.87 -4.06 -7.12
C VAL A 15 -4.20 -3.57 -6.58
N SER A 16 -4.43 -2.26 -6.61
CA SER A 16 -5.72 -1.66 -6.33
C SER A 16 -6.13 -0.76 -7.48
N VAL A 17 -7.36 -0.91 -7.95
CA VAL A 17 -7.89 -0.09 -9.04
C VAL A 17 -8.52 1.16 -8.45
N HIS A 18 -8.05 2.33 -8.90
CA HIS A 18 -8.56 3.64 -8.53
C HIS A 18 -9.08 4.36 -9.76
N LYS A 19 -10.10 5.21 -9.61
CA LYS A 19 -10.56 6.07 -10.70
C LYS A 19 -9.79 7.38 -10.67
N CYS A 20 -9.25 7.79 -11.81
CA CYS A 20 -8.59 9.07 -11.96
C CYS A 20 -9.60 10.21 -11.74
N PRO A 21 -9.40 11.08 -10.74
CA PRO A 21 -10.35 12.16 -10.45
C PRO A 21 -10.39 13.23 -11.56
N ASN A 22 -9.42 13.22 -12.48
CA ASN A 22 -9.34 14.22 -13.55
C ASN A 22 -10.00 13.79 -14.86
N CYS A 23 -9.99 12.49 -15.20
CA CYS A 23 -10.51 12.02 -16.49
C CYS A 23 -11.43 10.80 -16.40
N GLY A 24 -11.66 10.27 -15.20
CA GLY A 24 -12.52 9.11 -14.94
C GLY A 24 -11.94 7.76 -15.36
N ALA A 25 -10.72 7.72 -15.92
CA ALA A 25 -10.07 6.47 -16.31
C ALA A 25 -9.69 5.64 -15.09
N GLU A 26 -9.81 4.33 -15.20
CA GLU A 26 -9.32 3.39 -14.19
C GLU A 26 -7.79 3.32 -14.27
N VAL A 27 -7.15 3.40 -13.11
CA VAL A 27 -5.71 3.33 -12.95
C VAL A 27 -5.38 2.31 -11.87
N GLU A 28 -4.37 1.51 -12.12
CA GLU A 28 -3.89 0.50 -11.19
C GLU A 28 -2.76 1.10 -10.36
N ILE A 29 -2.85 1.00 -9.03
CA ILE A 29 -1.81 1.45 -8.11
C ILE A 29 -1.33 0.25 -7.30
N PHE A 30 -0.03 -0.04 -7.37
CA PHE A 30 0.58 -1.12 -6.59
C PHE A 30 0.70 -0.77 -5.11
N SER A 31 0.79 -1.78 -4.25
CA SER A 31 0.82 -1.61 -2.79
C SER A 31 2.04 -0.84 -2.27
N ASP A 32 3.16 -0.87 -2.98
CA ASP A 32 4.36 -0.09 -2.67
C ASP A 32 4.31 1.34 -3.21
N GLU A 33 3.41 1.60 -4.18
CA GLU A 33 3.28 2.90 -4.80
C GLU A 33 2.30 3.81 -4.03
N MET A 34 2.72 5.06 -3.80
CA MET A 34 1.85 6.10 -3.25
C MET A 34 1.03 6.83 -4.33
N ARG A 35 1.51 6.80 -5.57
CA ARG A 35 0.89 7.48 -6.71
C ARG A 35 1.26 6.79 -8.01
N VAL A 36 0.33 6.81 -8.96
CA VAL A 36 0.58 6.37 -10.34
C VAL A 36 0.29 7.50 -11.30
N LYS A 37 0.94 7.50 -12.46
CA LYS A 37 0.63 8.43 -13.55
C LYS A 37 -0.51 7.86 -14.37
N CYS A 38 -1.61 8.60 -14.50
CA CYS A 38 -2.74 8.17 -15.32
C CYS A 38 -2.31 8.02 -16.79
N PRO A 39 -2.57 6.87 -17.43
CA PRO A 39 -2.19 6.64 -18.83
C PRO A 39 -2.98 7.53 -19.80
N LYS A 40 -4.18 7.97 -19.41
CA LYS A 40 -5.07 8.79 -20.26
C LYS A 40 -4.74 10.29 -20.21
N CYS A 41 -4.70 10.89 -19.01
CA CYS A 41 -4.51 12.34 -18.86
C CYS A 41 -3.11 12.75 -18.36
N LYS A 42 -2.23 11.79 -18.11
CA LYS A 42 -0.85 11.99 -17.61
C LYS A 42 -0.73 12.72 -16.27
N LYS A 43 -1.84 12.95 -15.55
CA LYS A 43 -1.83 13.48 -14.18
C LYS A 43 -1.54 12.38 -13.17
N TYR A 44 -0.96 12.75 -12.05
CA TYR A 44 -0.74 11.83 -10.94
C TYR A 44 -2.06 11.56 -10.21
N VAL A 45 -2.36 10.28 -10.01
CA VAL A 45 -3.43 9.79 -9.15
C VAL A 45 -2.76 9.29 -7.87
N TYR A 46 -3.18 9.83 -6.74
CA TYR A 46 -2.65 9.50 -5.43
C TYR A 46 -3.55 8.48 -4.76
N LYS A 47 -2.97 7.55 -3.99
CA LYS A 47 -3.74 6.75 -3.04
C LYS A 47 -4.27 7.64 -1.92
N GLU A 48 -5.49 7.34 -1.47
CA GLU A 48 -6.11 8.05 -0.33
C GLU A 48 -5.38 7.81 0.99
N LYS A 49 -4.65 6.70 1.11
CA LYS A 49 -3.89 6.32 2.29
C LYS A 49 -2.45 5.99 1.94
N VAL A 50 -1.53 6.41 2.82
CA VAL A 50 -0.14 5.99 2.78
C VAL A 50 -0.10 4.48 3.02
N PRO A 51 0.53 3.68 2.13
CA PRO A 51 0.59 2.24 2.31
C PRO A 51 1.41 1.91 3.56
N SER A 52 0.73 1.54 4.65
CA SER A 52 1.38 1.08 5.87
C SER A 52 1.66 -0.42 5.76
N CYS A 53 2.88 -0.86 6.11
CA CYS A 53 3.27 -2.28 6.07
C CYS A 53 2.26 -3.19 6.77
N ILE A 54 1.54 -2.65 7.75
CA ILE A 54 0.52 -3.32 8.56
C ILE A 54 -0.68 -3.81 7.74
N GLU A 55 -1.02 -3.12 6.66
CA GLU A 55 -2.22 -3.43 5.86
C GLU A 55 -1.98 -4.52 4.82
N TRP A 56 -0.75 -4.69 4.35
CA TRP A 56 -0.45 -5.53 3.18
C TRP A 56 0.76 -6.45 3.33
N CYS A 57 1.70 -6.17 4.23
CA CYS A 57 2.90 -6.99 4.42
C CYS A 57 2.63 -8.14 5.40
N THR A 58 2.72 -9.37 4.90
CA THR A 58 2.55 -10.59 5.70
C THR A 58 3.56 -10.71 6.84
N SER A 59 4.76 -10.13 6.67
CA SER A 59 5.81 -10.14 7.69
C SER A 59 5.68 -8.99 8.70
N ALA A 60 4.72 -8.08 8.53
CA ALA A 60 4.48 -6.97 9.47
C ALA A 60 4.36 -7.39 10.96
N PRO A 61 3.62 -8.45 11.35
CA PRO A 61 3.57 -8.89 12.75
C PRO A 61 4.93 -9.38 13.28
N GLN A 62 5.79 -9.93 12.42
CA GLN A 62 7.14 -10.34 12.80
C GLN A 62 8.07 -9.12 12.91
N CYS A 63 7.91 -8.12 12.05
CA CYS A 63 8.73 -6.90 12.06
C CYS A 63 8.35 -5.91 13.18
N LEU A 64 7.06 -5.75 13.47
CA LEU A 64 6.55 -4.78 14.44
C LEU A 64 6.35 -5.38 15.83
N GLY A 65 6.30 -6.71 15.93
CA GLY A 65 5.82 -7.44 17.11
C GLY A 65 4.29 -7.56 17.10
N LYS A 66 3.78 -8.74 17.50
CA LYS A 66 2.34 -9.06 17.47
C LYS A 66 1.50 -8.03 18.23
N GLU A 67 1.91 -7.69 19.44
CA GLU A 67 1.20 -6.74 20.32
C GLU A 67 1.02 -5.36 19.66
N LYS A 68 2.10 -4.81 19.09
CA LYS A 68 2.07 -3.51 18.40
C LYS A 68 1.32 -3.58 17.07
N TRP A 69 1.41 -4.70 16.36
CA TRP A 69 0.67 -4.92 15.12
C TRP A 69 -0.85 -4.97 15.36
N GLU A 70 -1.30 -5.65 16.42
CA GLU A 70 -2.73 -5.72 16.80
C GLU A 70 -3.28 -4.35 17.22
N GLN A 71 -2.52 -3.57 17.99
CA GLN A 71 -2.89 -2.19 18.35
C GLN A 71 -3.05 -1.29 17.12
N LEU A 72 -2.10 -1.35 16.18
CA LEU A 72 -2.11 -0.51 14.98
C LEU A 72 -3.11 -0.96 13.90
N LYS A 73 -3.51 -2.23 13.88
CA LYS A 73 -4.60 -2.74 13.03
C LYS A 73 -5.99 -2.25 13.47
N GLY A 74 -6.10 -1.60 14.64
CA GLY A 74 -7.33 -1.00 15.11
C GLY A 74 -8.37 -2.04 15.58
N ILE A 75 -7.94 -3.04 16.35
CA ILE A 75 -8.88 -3.86 17.13
C ILE A 75 -9.40 -3.09 18.35
N ASP A 76 -8.73 -2.02 18.79
CA ASP A 76 -9.24 -1.07 19.76
C ASP A 76 -9.89 0.13 19.06
N LYS A 77 -11.17 -0.02 18.68
CA LYS A 77 -12.10 1.09 18.79
C LYS A 77 -12.59 1.11 20.23
N LYS A 78 -12.00 1.96 21.08
CA LYS A 78 -12.59 2.34 22.36
C LYS A 78 -12.82 3.83 22.40
#